data_AF-A0A2H4UY44-F1
#
_entry.id   AF-A0A2H4UY44-F1
#
_cell.length_a   1.000
_cell.length_b   1.000
_cell.length_c   1.000
_cell.angle_alpha   90.00
_cell.angle_beta   90.00
_cell.angle_gamma   90.00
#
_symmetry.space_group_name_H-M   'P 1'
#
loop_
_entity.id
_entity.type
_entity.pdbx_description
1 polymer ?
#
loop_
_entity_poly.entity_id
_entity_poly.type
_entity_poly.pdbx_seq_one_letter_code
_entity_poly.pdbx_strand_id
1 'polypeptide(L)'
;MSQDTTNFVSYIETRIQSNNTLYSRFHIGNFSTGQALTIANTLRRILLSQIPSFVISKVEIEGVRHEFDSILDIKENILDVILNLKNLYIYSNQKDILHIQNQESIASINFLGPGTITANDIQFPDGLFPVSLNSPIATCSDNGHFSARLFIKYIDPAIQMNQFESTQGNQLLVNTSSQPILQVNYTIQKTNLSGSEYISLEIWSNGSVDPKLALQYTLENCTRSFFTFTTLARKLTTPII
;
A
#
# COMPACT_ATOMS: atom_id res chain seq x y z
N MET A 1 -19.63 17.98 -37.54
CA MET A 1 -19.98 17.68 -36.14
C MET A 1 -18.90 16.77 -35.58
N SER A 2 -17.89 17.34 -34.95
CA SER A 2 -16.84 16.58 -34.25
C SER A 2 -17.46 15.93 -33.02
N GLN A 3 -17.64 14.62 -33.03
CA GLN A 3 -17.95 13.89 -31.81
C GLN A 3 -16.76 14.08 -30.87
N ASP A 4 -16.98 14.76 -29.76
CA ASP A 4 -16.02 14.86 -28.67
C ASP A 4 -15.75 13.44 -28.14
N THR A 5 -14.74 12.77 -28.70
CA THR A 5 -14.18 11.52 -28.20
C THR A 5 -13.30 11.83 -27.00
N THR A 6 -13.85 12.47 -25.97
CA THR A 6 -13.14 12.74 -24.73
C THR A 6 -13.01 11.43 -23.96
N ASN A 7 -11.78 11.03 -23.66
CA ASN A 7 -11.52 9.96 -22.70
C ASN A 7 -12.22 10.29 -21.38
N PHE A 8 -12.81 9.28 -20.75
CA PHE A 8 -13.58 9.41 -19.53
C PHE A 8 -13.09 8.45 -18.46
N VAL A 9 -13.29 8.88 -17.21
CA VAL A 9 -13.22 8.02 -16.03
C VAL A 9 -14.53 8.17 -15.29
N SER A 10 -15.25 7.09 -15.09
CA SER A 10 -16.50 7.06 -14.33
C SER A 10 -16.34 6.20 -13.09
N TYR A 11 -16.73 6.76 -11.96
CA TYR A 11 -16.82 6.03 -10.70
C TYR A 11 -18.19 5.38 -10.62
N ILE A 12 -18.23 4.04 -10.57
CA ILE A 12 -19.49 3.30 -10.63
C ILE A 12 -19.99 3.00 -9.23
N GLU A 13 -19.13 2.44 -8.38
CA GLU A 13 -19.48 2.11 -7.01
C GLU A 13 -18.25 1.93 -6.14
N THR A 14 -18.48 2.08 -4.83
CA THR A 14 -17.54 1.71 -3.78
C THR A 14 -18.28 1.13 -2.61
N ARG A 15 -17.66 0.13 -1.99
CA ARG A 15 -18.22 -0.60 -0.86
C ARG A 15 -17.10 -0.88 0.14
N ILE A 16 -17.40 -0.70 1.41
CA ILE A 16 -16.57 -1.22 2.50
C ILE A 16 -17.02 -2.67 2.72
N GLN A 17 -16.09 -3.60 2.60
CA GLN A 17 -16.31 -5.02 2.83
C GLN A 17 -15.85 -5.40 4.25
N SER A 18 -16.03 -6.67 4.62
CA SER A 18 -15.57 -7.18 5.92
C SER A 18 -14.08 -6.91 6.15
N ASN A 19 -13.68 -6.70 7.41
CA ASN A 19 -12.28 -6.45 7.82
C ASN A 19 -11.67 -5.17 7.23
N ASN A 20 -12.47 -4.12 7.04
CA ASN A 20 -12.04 -2.81 6.53
C ASN A 20 -11.41 -2.85 5.12
N THR A 21 -11.70 -3.90 4.36
CA THR A 21 -11.30 -3.98 2.96
C THR A 21 -12.17 -3.04 2.11
N LEU A 22 -11.55 -2.35 1.16
CA LEU A 22 -12.22 -1.38 0.30
C LEU A 22 -12.34 -1.93 -1.11
N TYR A 23 -13.56 -1.97 -1.63
CA TYR A 23 -13.83 -2.32 -3.02
C TYR A 23 -14.28 -1.08 -3.79
N SER A 24 -13.76 -0.88 -5.01
CA SER A 24 -14.25 0.13 -5.93
C SER A 24 -14.24 -0.34 -7.37
N ARG A 25 -15.23 0.10 -8.15
CA ARG A 25 -15.35 -0.18 -9.57
C ARG A 25 -15.38 1.09 -10.40
N PHE A 26 -14.56 1.09 -11.45
CA PHE A 26 -14.34 2.23 -12.34
C PHE A 26 -14.56 1.82 -13.79
N HIS A 27 -15.12 2.71 -14.60
CA HIS A 27 -15.08 2.59 -16.05
C HIS A 27 -14.09 3.60 -16.62
N ILE A 28 -13.17 3.14 -17.47
CA ILE A 28 -12.14 3.99 -18.10
C ILE A 28 -12.20 3.76 -19.61
N GLY A 29 -12.50 4.81 -20.36
CA GLY A 29 -12.60 4.82 -21.84
C GLY A 29 -12.07 6.13 -22.39
N ASN A 30 -12.06 6.43 -23.69
CA ASN A 30 -12.75 5.90 -24.86
C ASN A 30 -11.69 5.35 -25.82
N PHE A 31 -11.33 4.07 -25.68
CA PHE A 31 -10.17 3.51 -26.37
C PHE A 31 -10.51 2.95 -27.74
N SER A 32 -9.55 2.97 -28.66
CA SER A 32 -9.67 2.23 -29.92
C SER A 32 -9.69 0.73 -29.65
N THR A 33 -10.42 -0.02 -30.47
CA THR A 33 -10.49 -1.48 -30.40
C THR A 33 -9.09 -2.10 -30.31
N GLY A 34 -8.86 -2.95 -29.30
CA GLY A 34 -7.60 -3.63 -29.03
C GLY A 34 -6.65 -2.88 -28.10
N GLN A 35 -6.79 -1.56 -27.94
CA GLN A 35 -5.95 -0.78 -27.02
C GLN A 35 -6.35 -1.00 -25.56
N ALA A 36 -7.64 -1.16 -25.29
CA ALA A 36 -8.17 -1.27 -23.92
C ALA A 36 -7.54 -2.45 -23.15
N LEU A 37 -7.28 -3.57 -23.82
CA LEU A 37 -6.64 -4.74 -23.21
C LEU A 37 -5.19 -4.46 -22.75
N THR A 38 -4.40 -3.81 -23.59
CA THR A 38 -3.00 -3.46 -23.27
C THR A 38 -2.95 -2.48 -22.10
N ILE A 39 -3.84 -1.48 -22.10
CA ILE A 39 -3.94 -0.50 -21.02
C ILE A 39 -4.40 -1.19 -19.74
N ALA A 40 -5.44 -2.02 -19.78
CA ALA A 40 -5.95 -2.74 -18.61
C ALA A 40 -4.88 -3.64 -17.95
N ASN A 41 -4.12 -4.38 -18.76
CA ASN A 41 -2.99 -5.18 -18.28
C ASN A 41 -1.93 -4.33 -17.57
N THR A 42 -1.62 -3.16 -18.13
CA THR A 42 -0.64 -2.24 -17.56
C THR A 42 -1.13 -1.65 -16.24
N LEU A 43 -2.39 -1.18 -16.18
CA LEU A 43 -3.01 -0.67 -14.96
C LEU A 43 -3.02 -1.75 -13.88
N ARG A 44 -3.45 -2.97 -14.20
CA ARG A 44 -3.46 -4.10 -13.28
C ARG A 44 -2.08 -4.40 -12.70
N ARG A 45 -1.04 -4.39 -13.55
CA ARG A 45 0.34 -4.67 -13.11
C ARG A 45 0.82 -3.62 -12.10
N ILE A 46 0.62 -2.34 -12.40
CA ILE A 46 1.08 -1.25 -11.52
C ILE A 46 0.28 -1.23 -10.22
N LEU A 47 -1.05 -1.38 -10.28
CA LEU A 47 -1.91 -1.46 -9.09
C LEU A 47 -1.47 -2.57 -8.14
N LEU A 48 -1.04 -3.72 -8.65
CA LEU A 48 -0.65 -4.87 -7.81
C LEU A 48 0.77 -4.78 -7.25
N SER A 49 1.69 -4.02 -7.87
CA SER A 49 3.11 -4.09 -7.52
C SER A 49 3.79 -2.77 -7.20
N GLN A 50 3.17 -1.62 -7.47
CA GLN A 50 3.83 -0.31 -7.39
C GLN A 50 3.08 0.71 -6.53
N ILE A 51 1.97 0.33 -5.89
CA ILE A 51 1.24 1.25 -5.04
C ILE A 51 2.00 1.43 -3.72
N PRO A 52 2.35 2.68 -3.37
CA PRO A 52 3.07 2.93 -2.14
C PRO A 52 2.14 2.91 -0.92
N SER A 53 2.70 2.60 0.24
CA SER A 53 1.98 2.61 1.52
C SER A 53 2.91 2.72 2.72
N PHE A 54 2.34 3.05 3.88
CA PHE A 54 3.03 3.00 5.15
C PHE A 54 3.06 1.57 5.70
N VAL A 55 4.24 1.12 6.10
CA VAL A 55 4.45 -0.19 6.71
C VAL A 55 5.35 -0.07 7.94
N ILE A 56 5.23 -1.02 8.87
CA ILE A 56 6.18 -1.15 9.97
C ILE A 56 7.42 -1.87 9.42
N SER A 57 8.54 -1.16 9.33
CA SER A 57 9.80 -1.73 8.82
C SER A 57 10.57 -2.46 9.92
N LYS A 58 10.61 -1.86 11.12
CA LYS A 58 11.37 -2.36 12.26
C LYS A 58 10.59 -2.23 13.55
N VAL A 59 10.97 -3.06 14.51
CA VAL A 59 10.48 -2.97 15.87
C VAL A 59 11.64 -3.08 16.86
N GLU A 60 11.61 -2.30 17.92
CA GLU A 60 12.54 -2.40 19.03
C GLU A 60 11.72 -2.65 20.30
N ILE A 61 11.88 -3.82 20.91
CA ILE A 61 11.10 -4.26 22.07
C ILE A 61 12.02 -4.27 23.28
N GLU A 62 11.54 -3.75 24.41
CA GLU A 62 12.31 -3.70 25.64
C GLU A 62 12.64 -5.12 26.14
N GLY A 63 13.90 -5.34 26.52
CA GLY A 63 14.38 -6.65 27.01
C GLY A 63 14.66 -7.68 25.92
N VAL A 64 14.37 -7.39 24.65
CA VAL A 64 14.58 -8.32 23.52
C VAL A 64 15.86 -7.96 22.78
N ARG A 65 16.64 -8.98 22.38
CA ARG A 65 17.89 -8.82 21.63
C ARG A 65 17.80 -9.39 20.22
N HIS A 66 17.05 -10.48 20.05
CA HIS A 66 16.87 -11.14 18.76
C HIS A 66 15.47 -11.72 18.61
N GLU A 67 15.06 -12.05 17.38
CA GLU A 67 13.73 -12.53 17.05
C GLU A 67 13.32 -13.88 17.68
N PHE A 68 14.28 -14.63 18.24
CA PHE A 68 14.04 -15.92 18.90
C PHE A 68 13.89 -15.81 20.44
N ASP A 69 13.95 -14.60 20.99
CA ASP A 69 13.76 -14.39 22.42
C ASP A 69 12.29 -14.58 22.81
N SER A 70 12.01 -14.67 24.10
CA SER A 70 10.64 -14.61 24.63
C SER A 70 10.58 -13.61 25.77
N ILE A 71 9.45 -12.95 25.94
CA ILE A 71 9.24 -11.96 27.01
C ILE A 71 8.46 -12.63 28.13
N LEU A 72 8.94 -12.48 29.37
CA LEU A 72 8.24 -12.98 30.54
C LEU A 72 6.83 -12.37 30.62
N ASP A 73 5.84 -13.16 31.03
CA ASP A 73 4.44 -12.74 31.20
C ASP A 73 3.72 -12.32 29.91
N ILE A 74 4.30 -12.57 28.73
CA ILE A 74 3.67 -12.41 27.42
C ILE A 74 3.44 -13.78 26.79
N LYS A 75 2.24 -13.98 26.24
CA LYS A 75 1.82 -15.28 25.69
C LYS A 75 2.49 -15.64 24.37
N GLU A 76 2.65 -14.65 23.49
CA GLU A 76 3.18 -14.78 22.14
C GLU A 76 4.73 -14.77 22.14
N ASN A 77 5.34 -15.50 21.20
CA ASN A 77 6.77 -15.38 20.93
C ASN A 77 7.05 -14.10 20.11
N ILE A 78 8.29 -13.62 20.09
CA ILE A 78 8.69 -12.44 19.31
C ILE A 78 8.42 -12.62 17.81
N LEU A 79 8.59 -13.82 17.26
CA LEU A 79 8.21 -14.10 15.87
C LEU A 79 6.70 -13.90 15.62
N ASP A 80 5.85 -14.28 16.58
CA ASP A 80 4.39 -14.09 16.47
C ASP A 80 4.05 -12.60 16.56
N VAL A 81 4.70 -11.85 17.45
CA VAL A 81 4.55 -10.40 17.56
C VAL A 81 4.97 -9.71 16.25
N ILE A 82 6.12 -10.08 15.69
CA ILE A 82 6.59 -9.57 14.39
C ILE A 82 5.58 -9.89 13.29
N LEU A 83 5.02 -11.10 13.26
CA LEU A 83 4.01 -11.49 12.29
C LEU A 83 2.72 -10.68 12.44
N ASN A 84 2.27 -10.44 13.67
CA ASN A 84 1.10 -9.60 13.96
C ASN A 84 1.33 -8.15 13.50
N LEU A 85 2.51 -7.59 13.78
CA LEU A 85 2.89 -6.25 13.32
C LEU A 85 3.00 -6.18 11.78
N LYS A 86 3.47 -7.24 11.12
CA LYS A 86 3.49 -7.34 9.65
C LYS A 86 2.09 -7.30 9.04
N ASN A 87 1.10 -7.87 9.73
CA ASN A 87 -0.29 -7.89 9.30
C ASN A 87 -1.07 -6.62 9.69
N LEU A 88 -0.44 -5.68 10.39
CA LEU A 88 -1.05 -4.41 10.75
C LEU A 88 -0.94 -3.41 9.58
N TYR A 89 -2.08 -3.07 9.00
CA TYR A 89 -2.15 -2.05 7.95
C TYR A 89 -2.31 -0.66 8.55
N ILE A 90 -1.57 0.31 8.01
CA ILE A 90 -1.56 1.70 8.45
C ILE A 90 -2.07 2.56 7.29
N TYR A 91 -3.06 3.40 7.56
CA TYR A 91 -3.49 4.43 6.62
C TYR A 91 -3.08 5.82 7.12
N SER A 92 -3.06 6.78 6.21
CA SER A 92 -2.81 8.18 6.54
C SER A 92 -3.94 9.06 6.02
N ASN A 93 -4.28 10.10 6.79
CA ASN A 93 -5.30 11.08 6.41
C ASN A 93 -4.71 12.31 5.67
N GLN A 94 -3.41 12.29 5.37
CA GLN A 94 -2.75 13.38 4.64
C GLN A 94 -3.21 13.42 3.18
N LYS A 95 -3.25 14.62 2.58
CA LYS A 95 -3.81 14.81 1.23
C LYS A 95 -2.93 14.26 0.10
N ASP A 96 -1.62 14.18 0.31
CA ASP A 96 -0.63 13.74 -0.69
C ASP A 96 0.15 12.50 -0.25
N ILE A 97 -0.55 11.50 0.31
CA ILE A 97 0.08 10.25 0.79
C ILE A 97 0.91 9.53 -0.27
N LEU A 98 0.60 9.72 -1.55
CA LEU A 98 1.25 9.05 -2.68
C LEU A 98 2.56 9.73 -3.14
N HIS A 99 2.88 10.90 -2.59
CA HIS A 99 4.05 11.70 -2.97
C HIS A 99 4.95 12.06 -1.78
N ILE A 100 4.76 11.40 -0.64
CA ILE A 100 5.60 11.58 0.55
C ILE A 100 7.01 11.06 0.24
N GLN A 101 8.04 11.86 0.53
CA GLN A 101 9.43 11.44 0.38
C GLN A 101 10.07 11.20 1.74
N ASN A 102 10.67 10.02 1.92
CA ASN A 102 11.59 9.67 3.01
C ASN A 102 11.10 10.05 4.41
N GLN A 103 9.84 9.77 4.72
CA GLN A 103 9.32 9.92 6.07
C GLN A 103 9.44 8.59 6.81
N GLU A 104 10.37 8.54 7.76
CA GLU A 104 10.33 7.56 8.85
C GLU A 104 9.63 8.22 10.04
N SER A 105 8.75 7.48 10.70
CA SER A 105 8.05 7.94 11.88
C SER A 105 8.03 6.83 12.93
N ILE A 106 8.04 7.21 14.20
CA ILE A 106 8.11 6.26 15.30
C ILE A 106 6.76 6.27 16.00
N ALA A 107 6.17 5.09 16.16
CA ALA A 107 5.05 4.86 17.07
C ALA A 107 5.55 4.11 18.31
N SER A 108 4.83 4.23 19.42
CA SER A 108 5.20 3.58 20.67
C SER A 108 4.03 2.80 21.27
N ILE A 109 4.36 1.68 21.93
CA ILE A 109 3.44 0.91 22.74
C ILE A 109 4.01 0.89 24.16
N ASN A 110 3.17 1.17 25.14
CA ASN A 110 3.50 0.97 26.55
C ASN A 110 2.24 0.45 27.26
N PHE A 111 2.20 -0.86 27.49
CA PHE A 111 1.05 -1.56 28.03
C PHE A 111 1.42 -2.29 29.32
N LEU A 112 0.59 -2.14 30.36
CA LEU A 112 0.78 -2.69 31.70
C LEU A 112 -0.47 -3.44 32.15
N GLY A 113 -0.26 -4.63 32.70
CA GLY A 113 -1.31 -5.45 33.30
C GLY A 113 -1.92 -6.47 32.33
N PRO A 114 -2.93 -7.22 32.77
CA PRO A 114 -3.50 -8.31 31.98
C PRO A 114 -4.37 -7.79 30.84
N GLY A 115 -4.22 -8.37 29.66
CA GLY A 115 -5.09 -8.07 28.52
C GLY A 115 -4.45 -8.32 27.17
N THR A 116 -5.27 -8.26 26.12
CA THR A 116 -4.80 -8.30 24.73
C THR A 116 -4.42 -6.90 24.30
N ILE A 117 -3.17 -6.73 23.89
CA ILE A 117 -2.63 -5.54 23.26
C ILE A 117 -3.10 -5.54 21.81
N THR A 118 -3.73 -4.45 21.41
CA THR A 118 -4.30 -4.25 20.07
C THR A 118 -3.69 -3.04 19.40
N ALA A 119 -3.99 -2.84 18.11
CA ALA A 119 -3.57 -1.66 17.38
C ALA A 119 -4.06 -0.33 17.99
N ASN A 120 -5.15 -0.36 18.76
CA ASN A 120 -5.65 0.78 19.50
C ASN A 120 -4.71 1.24 20.63
N ASP A 121 -3.87 0.34 21.15
CA ASP A 121 -2.93 0.63 22.24
C ASP A 121 -1.61 1.23 21.72
N ILE A 122 -1.45 1.32 20.39
CA ILE A 122 -0.31 1.96 19.74
C ILE A 122 -0.54 3.48 19.71
N GLN A 123 0.43 4.21 20.23
CA GLN A 123 0.51 5.66 20.07
C GLN A 123 1.13 5.97 18.71
N PHE A 124 0.28 6.19 17.71
CA PHE A 124 0.71 6.59 16.37
C PHE A 124 1.10 8.07 16.32
N PRO A 125 2.07 8.44 15.47
CA PRO A 125 2.38 9.84 15.18
C PRO A 125 1.23 10.51 14.41
N ASP A 126 1.21 11.84 14.44
CA ASP A 126 0.15 12.63 13.82
C ASP A 126 -0.08 12.28 12.34
N GLY A 127 -1.34 12.00 12.01
CA GLY A 127 -1.76 11.71 10.64
C GLY A 127 -1.57 10.26 10.18
N LEU A 128 -1.06 9.37 11.04
CA LEU A 128 -1.04 7.93 10.82
C LEU A 128 -2.03 7.23 11.75
N PHE A 129 -2.72 6.21 11.22
CA PHE A 129 -3.75 5.48 11.95
C PHE A 129 -3.74 4.00 11.55
N PRO A 130 -4.07 3.09 12.47
CA PRO A 130 -4.26 1.70 12.11
C PRO A 130 -5.57 1.57 11.31
N VAL A 131 -5.56 0.74 10.27
CA VAL A 131 -6.78 0.45 9.49
C VAL A 131 -7.82 -0.24 10.37
N SER A 132 -7.40 -1.15 11.25
CA SER A 132 -8.27 -1.86 12.20
C SER A 132 -7.74 -1.70 13.62
N LEU A 133 -8.56 -1.11 14.49
CA LEU A 133 -8.23 -0.87 15.90
C LEU A 133 -8.08 -2.16 16.70
N ASN A 134 -8.81 -3.21 16.33
CA ASN A 134 -8.88 -4.48 17.07
C ASN A 134 -7.82 -5.49 16.64
N SER A 135 -6.89 -5.11 15.75
CA SER A 135 -5.84 -6.02 15.29
C SER A 135 -4.94 -6.40 16.48
N PRO A 136 -4.81 -7.70 16.82
CA PRO A 136 -4.03 -8.12 17.98
C PRO A 136 -2.54 -7.98 17.70
N ILE A 137 -1.78 -7.65 18.74
CA ILE A 137 -0.31 -7.55 18.71
C ILE A 137 0.29 -8.64 19.59
N ALA A 138 -0.11 -8.65 20.86
CA ALA A 138 0.33 -9.59 21.88
C ALA A 138 -0.70 -9.67 23.02
N THR A 139 -0.54 -10.60 23.94
CA THR A 139 -1.38 -10.81 25.10
C THR A 139 -0.51 -10.85 26.35
N CYS A 140 -0.84 -9.98 27.29
CA CYS A 140 -0.10 -9.75 28.52
C CYS A 140 -0.81 -10.44 29.70
N SER A 141 -0.04 -11.06 30.59
CA SER A 141 -0.52 -11.67 31.84
C SER A 141 -0.58 -10.64 32.97
N ASP A 142 -1.01 -11.03 34.17
CA ASP A 142 -1.33 -10.11 35.27
C ASP A 142 -0.23 -9.11 35.64
N ASN A 143 1.05 -9.53 35.59
CA ASN A 143 2.21 -8.68 35.91
C ASN A 143 3.01 -8.27 34.66
N GLY A 144 2.50 -8.56 33.47
CA GLY A 144 3.25 -8.33 32.26
C GLY A 144 3.36 -6.83 31.93
N HIS A 145 4.49 -6.48 31.34
CA HIS A 145 4.78 -5.17 30.78
C HIS A 145 5.29 -5.34 29.36
N PHE A 146 4.64 -4.68 28.41
CA PHE A 146 5.09 -4.66 27.02
C PHE A 146 5.37 -3.23 26.58
N SER A 147 6.63 -2.99 26.22
CA SER A 147 7.15 -1.70 25.82
C SER A 147 7.91 -1.86 24.51
N ALA A 148 7.46 -1.15 23.47
CA ALA A 148 8.04 -1.28 22.14
C ALA A 148 8.00 0.04 21.36
N ARG A 149 8.99 0.24 20.50
CA ARG A 149 9.04 1.28 19.48
C ARG A 149 8.87 0.66 18.10
N LEU A 150 7.90 1.14 17.34
CA LEU A 150 7.62 0.70 15.97
C LEU A 150 8.13 1.77 15.01
N PHE A 151 8.98 1.36 14.07
CA PHE A 151 9.47 2.24 13.02
C PHE A 151 8.58 2.07 11.79
N ILE A 152 7.85 3.13 11.46
CA ILE A 152 6.92 3.18 10.33
C ILE A 152 7.61 3.90 9.18
N LYS A 153 7.62 3.28 8.02
CA LYS A 153 8.27 3.80 6.81
C LYS A 153 7.26 3.88 5.68
N TYR A 154 7.34 4.96 4.92
CA TYR A 154 6.69 5.03 3.62
C TYR A 154 7.52 4.25 2.58
N ILE A 155 6.92 3.23 1.97
CA ILE A 155 7.57 2.42 0.93
C ILE A 155 6.88 2.64 -0.40
N ASP A 156 7.66 3.13 -1.38
CA ASP A 156 7.28 3.14 -2.80
C ASP A 156 8.06 2.04 -3.55
N PRO A 157 7.40 0.93 -3.92
CA PRO A 157 8.05 -0.16 -4.65
C PRO A 157 8.59 0.26 -6.03
N ALA A 158 8.09 1.35 -6.61
CA ALA A 158 8.58 1.83 -7.91
C ALA A 158 9.97 2.48 -7.80
N ILE A 159 10.36 2.96 -6.62
CA ILE A 159 11.62 3.69 -6.37
C ILE A 159 12.62 2.83 -5.60
N GLN A 160 12.14 1.97 -4.68
CA GLN A 160 13.02 1.14 -3.86
C GLN A 160 13.65 -0.01 -4.67
N MET A 161 14.82 0.24 -5.26
CA MET A 161 15.75 -0.80 -5.68
C MET A 161 16.69 -1.15 -4.52
N ASN A 162 16.59 -2.38 -4.00
CA ASN A 162 17.63 -3.09 -3.23
C ASN A 162 18.38 -2.25 -2.17
N GLN A 163 17.67 -1.54 -1.31
CA GLN A 163 18.29 -1.01 -0.09
C GLN A 163 18.20 -2.08 0.99
N PHE A 164 19.34 -2.68 1.35
CA PHE A 164 19.42 -3.49 2.56
C PHE A 164 19.15 -2.58 3.76
N GLU A 165 18.08 -2.84 4.50
CA GLU A 165 17.82 -2.13 5.73
C GLU A 165 18.82 -2.60 6.78
N SER A 166 19.70 -1.69 7.22
CA SER A 166 20.56 -1.94 8.37
C SER A 166 19.76 -1.77 9.66
N THR A 167 19.93 -2.70 10.59
CA THR A 167 19.44 -2.57 11.97
C THR A 167 20.48 -1.85 12.82
N GLN A 168 20.02 -1.11 13.82
CA GLN A 168 20.89 -0.51 14.85
C GLN A 168 20.50 -1.08 16.22
N GLY A 169 21.50 -1.48 17.01
CA GLY A 169 21.27 -2.00 18.36
C GLY A 169 20.35 -3.23 18.36
N ASN A 170 19.25 -3.16 19.12
CA ASN A 170 18.29 -4.26 19.31
C ASN A 170 17.07 -4.18 18.37
N GLN A 171 17.19 -3.47 17.23
CA GLN A 171 16.11 -3.41 16.26
C GLN A 171 15.94 -4.74 15.51
N LEU A 172 14.69 -5.22 15.45
CA LEU A 172 14.28 -6.40 14.71
C LEU A 172 13.59 -5.99 13.41
N LEU A 173 13.88 -6.70 12.31
CA LEU A 173 13.26 -6.46 11.01
C LEU A 173 11.88 -7.14 10.94
N VAL A 174 10.89 -6.40 10.44
CA VAL A 174 9.53 -6.94 10.23
C VAL A 174 9.36 -7.49 8.80
N ASN A 175 10.32 -7.23 7.89
CA ASN A 175 10.34 -7.69 6.50
C ASN A 175 8.97 -7.49 5.80
N THR A 176 8.50 -6.25 5.81
CA THR A 176 7.24 -5.82 5.21
C THR A 176 7.44 -5.33 3.78
N SER A 177 6.51 -5.70 2.91
CA SER A 177 6.39 -5.16 1.55
C SER A 177 5.13 -4.31 1.45
N SER A 178 5.20 -3.19 0.75
CA SER A 178 4.00 -2.40 0.42
C SER A 178 3.13 -3.17 -0.56
N GLN A 179 2.02 -3.72 -0.09
CA GLN A 179 1.01 -4.39 -0.92
C GLN A 179 -0.41 -3.96 -0.50
N PRO A 180 -0.79 -2.70 -0.71
CA PRO A 180 -2.09 -2.17 -0.29
C PRO A 180 -3.26 -2.65 -1.17
N ILE A 181 -2.98 -3.10 -2.39
CA ILE A 181 -3.98 -3.65 -3.32
C ILE A 181 -3.94 -5.18 -3.25
N LEU A 182 -5.06 -5.75 -2.85
CA LEU A 182 -5.24 -7.19 -2.66
C LEU A 182 -5.60 -7.89 -3.97
N GLN A 183 -6.48 -7.27 -4.77
CA GLN A 183 -6.99 -7.87 -6.00
C GLN A 183 -7.36 -6.78 -7.01
N VAL A 184 -7.15 -7.10 -8.29
CA VAL A 184 -7.60 -6.28 -9.42
C VAL A 184 -8.15 -7.17 -10.51
N ASN A 185 -9.41 -6.92 -10.90
CA ASN A 185 -10.07 -7.57 -12.02
C ASN A 185 -10.43 -6.53 -13.06
N TYR A 186 -10.51 -6.93 -14.33
CA TYR A 186 -11.03 -6.05 -15.37
C TYR A 186 -11.77 -6.85 -16.43
N THR A 187 -12.72 -6.18 -17.08
CA THR A 187 -13.35 -6.65 -18.30
C THR A 187 -13.31 -5.56 -19.35
N ILE A 188 -13.20 -5.96 -20.62
CA ILE A 188 -13.25 -5.02 -21.76
C ILE A 188 -14.68 -5.02 -22.28
N GLN A 189 -15.28 -3.84 -22.34
CA GLN A 189 -16.63 -3.63 -22.83
C GLN A 189 -16.59 -2.79 -24.10
N LYS A 190 -17.46 -3.11 -25.06
CA LYS A 190 -17.56 -2.40 -26.33
C LYS A 190 -18.71 -1.41 -26.28
N THR A 191 -18.49 -0.22 -26.81
CA THR A 191 -19.50 0.82 -26.95
C THR A 191 -20.16 0.67 -28.31
N ASN A 192 -21.47 0.38 -28.30
CA ASN A 192 -22.23 0.13 -29.53
C ASN A 192 -22.32 1.35 -30.47
N LEU A 193 -22.22 2.58 -29.92
CA LEU A 193 -22.38 3.81 -30.69
C LEU A 193 -21.12 4.24 -31.46
N SER A 194 -19.94 3.97 -30.91
CA SER A 194 -18.66 4.53 -31.37
C SER A 194 -17.67 3.46 -31.87
N GLY A 195 -17.99 2.17 -31.71
CA GLY A 195 -17.05 1.09 -32.04
C GLY A 195 -15.77 1.12 -31.19
N SER A 196 -15.83 1.81 -30.04
CA SER A 196 -14.72 1.96 -29.10
C SER A 196 -14.86 1.01 -27.92
N GLU A 197 -13.78 0.85 -27.16
CA GLU A 197 -13.70 0.00 -25.99
C GLU A 197 -13.50 0.82 -24.71
N TYR A 198 -14.01 0.32 -23.60
CA TYR A 198 -13.69 0.81 -22.27
C TYR A 198 -13.40 -0.36 -21.33
N ILE A 199 -12.66 -0.04 -20.28
CA ILE A 199 -12.23 -0.98 -19.24
C ILE A 199 -13.19 -0.82 -18.07
N SER A 200 -13.90 -1.90 -17.70
CA SER A 200 -14.55 -1.99 -16.39
C SER A 200 -13.57 -2.61 -15.41
N LEU A 201 -12.97 -1.77 -14.57
CA LEU A 201 -11.89 -2.10 -13.64
C LEU A 201 -12.44 -2.21 -12.21
N GLU A 202 -12.08 -3.28 -11.53
CA GLU A 202 -12.46 -3.55 -10.14
C GLU A 202 -11.19 -3.66 -9.29
N ILE A 203 -11.17 -2.96 -8.15
CA ILE A 203 -10.01 -2.85 -7.27
C ILE A 203 -10.43 -3.16 -5.83
N TRP A 204 -9.70 -4.06 -5.18
CA TRP A 204 -9.81 -4.36 -3.76
C TRP A 204 -8.54 -3.94 -3.03
N SER A 205 -8.68 -3.12 -1.98
CA SER A 205 -7.59 -2.72 -1.08
C SER A 205 -7.80 -3.29 0.32
N ASN A 206 -6.69 -3.48 1.03
CA ASN A 206 -6.65 -3.81 2.46
C ASN A 206 -7.06 -2.64 3.39
N GLY A 207 -7.41 -1.47 2.83
CA GLY A 207 -7.87 -0.31 3.58
C GLY A 207 -6.77 0.71 3.90
N SER A 208 -5.50 0.42 3.62
CA SER A 208 -4.42 1.41 3.83
C SER A 208 -4.39 2.50 2.76
N VAL A 209 -4.92 2.22 1.56
CA VAL A 209 -5.00 3.16 0.44
C VAL A 209 -6.38 3.09 -0.20
N ASP A 210 -6.99 4.25 -0.43
CA ASP A 210 -8.27 4.31 -1.15
C ASP A 210 -8.08 3.85 -2.62
N PRO A 211 -8.93 2.95 -3.15
CA PRO A 211 -8.80 2.47 -4.53
C PRO A 211 -8.82 3.57 -5.61
N LYS A 212 -9.51 4.70 -5.36
CA LYS A 212 -9.54 5.86 -6.26
C LYS A 212 -8.17 6.54 -6.29
N LEU A 213 -7.54 6.72 -5.13
CA LEU A 213 -6.19 7.28 -5.03
C LEU A 213 -5.18 6.33 -5.69
N ALA A 214 -5.30 5.02 -5.45
CA ALA A 214 -4.44 4.03 -6.10
C ALA A 214 -4.56 4.05 -7.63
N LEU A 215 -5.79 4.22 -8.15
CA LEU A 215 -6.01 4.36 -9.59
C LEU A 215 -5.40 5.66 -10.14
N GLN A 216 -5.58 6.79 -9.44
CA GLN A 216 -4.96 8.06 -9.82
C GLN A 216 -3.44 7.93 -9.90
N TYR A 217 -2.80 7.40 -8.86
CA TYR A 217 -1.35 7.14 -8.83
C TYR A 217 -0.90 6.28 -10.01
N THR A 218 -1.68 5.23 -10.31
CA THR A 218 -1.37 4.30 -11.40
C THR A 218 -1.36 5.00 -12.75
N LEU A 219 -2.34 5.88 -13.01
CA LEU A 219 -2.44 6.64 -14.26
C LEU A 219 -1.29 7.62 -14.42
N GLU A 220 -0.94 8.33 -13.34
CA GLU A 220 0.20 9.25 -13.30
C GLU A 220 1.52 8.49 -13.55
N ASN A 221 1.72 7.36 -12.87
CA ASN A 221 2.94 6.58 -12.99
C ASN A 221 3.09 5.89 -14.35
N CYS A 222 1.98 5.40 -14.95
CA CYS A 222 1.95 4.96 -16.35
C CYS A 222 2.48 6.07 -17.27
N THR A 223 1.89 7.26 -17.15
CA THR A 223 2.20 8.41 -18.00
C THR A 223 3.68 8.79 -17.87
N ARG A 224 4.19 8.88 -16.63
CA ARG A 224 5.60 9.15 -16.35
C ARG A 224 6.54 8.13 -16.99
N SER A 225 6.20 6.85 -16.89
CA SER A 225 7.00 5.77 -17.46
C SER A 225 7.04 5.84 -19.00
N PHE A 226 5.90 6.01 -19.65
CA PHE A 226 5.83 6.11 -21.12
C PHE A 226 6.43 7.39 -21.68
N PHE A 227 6.43 8.49 -20.90
CA PHE A 227 7.03 9.75 -21.34
C PHE A 227 8.53 9.59 -21.70
N THR A 228 9.23 8.65 -21.06
CA THR A 228 10.65 8.35 -21.36
C THR A 228 10.87 7.90 -22.81
N PHE A 229 9.87 7.31 -23.45
CA PHE A 229 9.95 6.90 -24.85
C PHE A 229 10.05 8.09 -25.80
N THR A 230 9.52 9.25 -25.43
CA THR A 230 9.69 10.48 -26.23
C THR A 230 11.16 10.89 -26.31
N THR A 231 11.90 10.71 -25.21
CA THR A 231 13.35 10.97 -25.16
C THR A 231 14.12 9.95 -25.98
N LEU A 232 13.74 8.67 -25.91
CA LEU A 232 14.38 7.61 -26.72
C LEU A 232 14.15 7.84 -28.22
N ALA A 233 12.93 8.18 -28.62
CA ALA A 233 12.59 8.46 -30.02
C ALA A 233 13.44 9.61 -30.60
N ARG A 234 13.64 10.68 -29.83
CA ARG A 234 14.50 11.82 -30.23
C ARG A 234 15.98 11.43 -30.43
N LYS A 235 16.49 10.43 -29.71
CA LYS A 235 17.87 9.93 -29.89
C LYS A 235 18.03 9.12 -31.17
N LEU A 236 16.96 8.54 -31.71
CA LEU A 236 17.02 7.80 -32.99
C LEU A 236 17.04 8.74 -34.20
N THR A 237 16.63 9.99 -34.04
CA THR A 237 16.65 11.01 -35.11
C THR A 237 18.00 11.71 -35.26
N THR A 238 18.98 11.46 -34.40
CA THR A 238 20.35 11.97 -34.61
C THR A 238 21.07 11.10 -35.65
N PRO A 239 21.63 11.68 -36.73
CA PRO A 239 22.31 10.92 -37.77
C PRO A 239 23.50 10.15 -37.20
N ILE A 240 23.68 8.92 -37.66
CA ILE A 240 24.88 8.11 -37.37
C ILE A 240 26.02 8.75 -38.18
N ILE A 241 27.02 9.31 -37.48
CA ILE A 241 28.27 9.78 -38.09
C ILE A 241 29.16 8.58 -38.39
#